data_AF-A0A642PRC9-F1
#
_entry.id   AF-A0A642PRC9-F1
#
_cell.length_a   1.000
_cell.length_b   1.000
_cell.length_c   1.000
_cell.angle_alpha   90.00
_cell.angle_beta   90.00
_cell.angle_gamma   90.00
#
_symmetry.space_group_name_H-M   'P 1'
#
loop_
_entity.id
_entity.type
_entity.pdbx_description
1 polymer ?
#
loop_
_entity_poly.entity_id
_entity_poly.type
_entity_poly.pdbx_seq_one_letter_code
_entity_poly.pdbx_strand_id
1 'polypeptide(L)'
;MDYIFYRLYIMYKKHGDPPILSTCIFLSYIVGIAIVILFFCIQKWADIHNVYIYFLNGISSLIFLIAPLFIFVTFCVMVYRKKKIEGLMKKYQGCVRNKLIANWMIWCIPIYEMILGVLIYHFLIN
;
A
#
# COMPACT_ATOMS: atom_id res chain seq x y z
N MET A 1 -6.81 -5.17 -5.56
CA MET A 1 -7.06 -5.00 -4.11
C MET A 1 -7.82 -6.17 -3.51
N ASP A 2 -9.09 -6.42 -3.87
CA ASP A 2 -9.94 -7.49 -3.29
C ASP A 2 -9.27 -8.88 -3.16
N TYR A 3 -8.53 -9.31 -4.17
CA TYR A 3 -7.82 -10.60 -4.16
C TYR A 3 -6.66 -10.64 -3.14
N ILE A 4 -5.82 -9.60 -3.15
CA ILE A 4 -4.67 -9.48 -2.23
C ILE A 4 -5.19 -9.35 -0.80
N PHE A 5 -6.23 -8.54 -0.59
CA PHE A 5 -6.90 -8.40 0.71
C PHE A 5 -7.41 -9.76 1.21
N TYR A 6 -8.12 -10.52 0.37
CA TYR A 6 -8.60 -11.86 0.72
C TYR A 6 -7.46 -12.80 1.14
N ARG A 7 -6.34 -12.81 0.41
CA ARG A 7 -5.20 -13.67 0.70
C ARG A 7 -4.54 -13.32 2.03
N LEU A 8 -4.25 -12.03 2.24
CA LEU A 8 -3.70 -11.53 3.49
C LEU A 8 -4.65 -11.81 4.67
N TYR A 9 -5.95 -11.58 4.49
CA TYR A 9 -6.96 -11.85 5.50
C TYR A 9 -6.94 -13.32 5.95
N ILE A 10 -6.90 -14.28 5.01
CA ILE A 10 -6.80 -15.70 5.36
C ILE A 10 -5.49 -16.02 6.06
N MET A 11 -4.37 -15.44 5.60
CA MET A 11 -3.07 -15.67 6.20
C MET A 11 -3.03 -15.22 7.66
N TYR A 12 -3.40 -13.96 7.93
CA TYR A 12 -3.43 -13.43 9.30
C TYR A 12 -4.44 -14.19 10.18
N LYS A 13 -5.60 -14.56 9.63
CA LYS A 13 -6.58 -15.38 10.35
C LYS A 13 -6.01 -16.75 10.74
N LYS A 14 -5.18 -17.36 9.89
CA LYS A 14 -4.51 -18.64 10.20
C LYS A 14 -3.45 -18.51 11.30
N HIS A 15 -2.83 -17.34 11.45
CA HIS A 15 -1.81 -17.07 12.47
C HIS A 15 -2.41 -16.61 13.81
N GLY A 16 -3.72 -16.36 13.88
CA GLY A 16 -4.40 -15.86 15.09
C GLY A 16 -4.38 -14.34 15.24
N ASP A 17 -3.82 -13.62 14.27
CA ASP A 17 -3.76 -12.15 14.27
C ASP A 17 -5.12 -11.52 13.91
N PRO A 18 -5.39 -10.27 14.32
CA PRO A 18 -6.58 -9.53 13.92
C PRO A 18 -6.57 -9.29 12.39
N PRO A 19 -7.33 -10.07 11.59
CA PRO A 19 -7.00 -10.27 10.19
C PRO A 19 -7.31 -9.05 9.32
N ILE A 20 -8.34 -8.26 9.70
CA ILE A 20 -8.69 -7.03 9.00
C ILE A 20 -7.63 -5.96 9.26
N LEU A 21 -7.27 -5.75 10.53
CA LEU A 21 -6.31 -4.72 10.93
C LEU A 21 -4.94 -5.01 10.31
N SER A 22 -4.43 -6.24 10.46
CA SER A 22 -3.13 -6.61 9.91
C SER A 22 -3.08 -6.50 8.38
N THR A 23 -4.16 -6.88 7.68
CA THR A 23 -4.25 -6.70 6.23
C THR A 23 -4.26 -5.23 5.83
N CYS A 24 -5.02 -4.39 6.52
CA CYS A 24 -5.06 -2.95 6.27
C CYS A 24 -3.69 -2.31 6.51
N ILE A 25 -2.98 -2.69 7.58
CA ILE A 25 -1.63 -2.20 7.88
C ILE A 25 -0.66 -2.59 6.76
N PHE A 26 -0.64 -3.86 6.36
CA PHE A 26 0.23 -4.31 5.27
C PHE A 26 -0.03 -3.57 3.95
N LEU A 27 -1.31 -3.37 3.59
CA LEU A 27 -1.66 -2.59 2.39
C LEU A 27 -1.30 -1.12 2.55
N SER A 28 -1.43 -0.55 3.75
CA SER A 28 -1.03 0.84 4.01
C SER A 28 0.49 1.01 3.91
N TYR A 29 1.28 -0.01 4.23
CA TYR A 29 2.72 0.02 4.07
C TYR A 29 3.13 0.09 2.58
N ILE A 30 2.52 -0.75 1.74
CA ILE A 30 2.67 -0.71 0.27
C ILE A 30 2.32 0.68 -0.27
N VAL A 31 1.13 1.18 0.07
CA VAL A 31 0.68 2.52 -0.35
C VAL A 31 1.61 3.63 0.18
N GLY A 32 2.14 3.49 1.39
CA GLY A 32 3.06 4.44 1.99
C GLY A 32 4.38 4.54 1.24
N ILE A 33 4.96 3.41 0.84
CA ILE A 33 6.16 3.40 0.01
C ILE A 33 5.88 4.13 -1.31
N ALA A 34 4.77 3.83 -1.97
CA ALA A 34 4.38 4.50 -3.21
C ALA A 34 4.21 6.01 -3.05
N ILE A 35 3.60 6.46 -1.95
CA ILE A 35 3.43 7.90 -1.63
C ILE A 35 4.79 8.58 -1.41
N VAL A 36 5.72 7.93 -0.71
CA VAL A 36 7.07 8.46 -0.49
C VAL A 36 7.83 8.60 -1.82
N ILE A 37 7.75 7.60 -2.69
CA ILE A 37 8.35 7.67 -4.03
C ILE A 37 7.75 8.84 -4.82
N LEU A 38 6.42 8.96 -4.83
CA LEU A 38 5.73 10.05 -5.50
C LEU A 38 6.14 11.43 -4.95
N PHE A 39 6.32 11.54 -3.63
CA PHE A 39 6.80 12.76 -2.99
C PHE A 39 8.15 13.21 -3.56
N PHE A 40 9.13 12.31 -3.64
CA PHE A 40 10.44 12.62 -4.24
C PHE A 40 10.34 13.00 -5.72
N CYS A 41 9.48 12.31 -6.49
CA CYS A 41 9.26 12.66 -7.90
C CYS A 41 8.68 14.08 -8.05
N ILE A 42 7.67 14.44 -7.25
CA ILE A 42 7.06 15.78 -7.29
C ILE A 42 8.07 16.84 -6.84
N GLN A 43 8.88 16.53 -5.81
CA GLN A 43 9.93 17.42 -5.34
C GLN A 43 10.95 17.72 -6.43
N LYS A 44 11.50 16.68 -7.08
CA LYS A 44 12.46 16.86 -8.18
C LYS A 44 11.84 17.66 -9.35
N TRP A 45 10.59 17.38 -9.68
CA TRP A 45 9.87 18.14 -10.71
C TRP A 45 9.73 19.62 -10.35
N ALA A 46 9.36 19.92 -9.10
CA ALA A 46 9.25 21.28 -8.59
C ALA A 46 10.58 22.04 -8.68
N ASP A 47 11.69 21.36 -8.33
CA ASP A 47 13.04 21.91 -8.42
C ASP A 47 13.44 22.23 -9.87
N ILE A 48 13.17 21.32 -10.82
CA ILE A 48 13.47 21.52 -12.25
C ILE A 48 12.69 22.73 -12.81
N HIS A 49 11.43 22.86 -12.43
CA HIS A 49 10.56 23.93 -12.92
C HIS A 49 10.65 25.22 -12.09
N ASN A 50 11.48 25.26 -11.04
CA ASN A 50 11.58 26.38 -10.10
C ASN A 50 10.22 26.80 -9.52
N VAL A 51 9.36 25.84 -9.23
CA VAL A 51 8.01 26.07 -8.68
C VAL A 51 8.01 25.81 -7.18
N TYR A 52 7.54 26.78 -6.40
CA TYR A 52 7.33 26.57 -4.98
C TYR A 52 6.02 25.81 -4.73
N ILE A 53 6.12 24.66 -4.06
CA ILE A 53 4.97 23.87 -3.64
C ILE A 53 4.90 23.85 -2.11
N TYR A 54 3.85 24.46 -1.56
CA TYR A 54 3.67 24.61 -0.11
C TYR A 54 3.67 23.26 0.64
N PHE A 55 2.99 22.25 0.11
CA PHE A 55 2.87 20.95 0.78
C PHE A 55 4.14 20.09 0.73
N LEU A 56 5.18 20.51 0.02
CA LEU A 56 6.47 19.81 0.04
C LEU A 56 7.39 20.28 1.18
N ASN A 57 7.03 21.37 1.87
CA ASN A 57 7.93 22.04 2.83
C ASN A 57 7.40 21.97 4.27
N GLY A 58 8.34 21.85 5.22
CA GLY A 58 8.06 21.89 6.66
C GLY A 58 7.05 20.83 7.13
N ILE A 59 6.19 21.20 8.10
CA ILE A 59 5.17 20.31 8.67
C ILE A 59 4.14 19.85 7.62
N SER A 60 3.89 20.67 6.58
CA SER A 60 2.92 20.33 5.54
C SER A 60 3.34 19.10 4.71
N SER A 61 4.64 18.82 4.59
CA SER A 61 5.15 17.58 3.98
C SER A 61 4.74 16.33 4.77
N LEU A 62 4.76 16.39 6.09
CA LEU A 62 4.31 15.29 6.95
C LEU A 62 2.82 15.05 6.78
N ILE A 63 2.01 16.11 6.68
CA ILE A 63 0.57 16.00 6.45
C ILE A 63 0.29 15.36 5.08
N PHE A 64 1.04 15.74 4.04
CA PHE A 64 0.92 15.15 2.71
C PHE A 64 1.23 13.65 2.70
N LEU A 65 2.19 13.18 3.51
CA LEU A 65 2.51 11.76 3.63
C LEU A 65 1.48 11.00 4.48
N ILE A 66 1.07 11.59 5.61
CA ILE A 66 0.28 10.91 6.64
C ILE A 66 -1.23 10.92 6.33
N ALA A 67 -1.78 12.04 5.85
CA ALA A 67 -3.21 12.17 5.63
C ALA A 67 -3.78 11.16 4.60
N PRO A 68 -3.14 10.91 3.44
CA PRO A 68 -3.62 9.91 2.50
C PRO A 68 -3.57 8.50 3.08
N LEU A 69 -2.59 8.19 3.94
CA LEU A 69 -2.51 6.90 4.63
C LEU A 69 -3.65 6.70 5.61
N PHE A 70 -3.99 7.71 6.41
CA PHE A 70 -5.14 7.65 7.31
C PHE A 70 -6.46 7.51 6.54
N ILE A 71 -6.63 8.27 5.45
CA ILE A 71 -7.81 8.15 4.57
C ILE A 71 -7.87 6.74 3.97
N PHE A 72 -6.74 6.19 3.52
CA PHE A 72 -6.69 4.86 2.94
C PHE A 72 -7.03 3.76 3.94
N VAL A 73 -6.47 3.82 5.15
CA VAL A 73 -6.74 2.84 6.22
C VAL A 73 -8.21 2.89 6.64
N THR A 74 -8.75 4.09 6.88
CA THR A 74 -10.15 4.26 7.26
C THR A 74 -11.09 3.77 6.15
N PHE A 75 -10.81 4.10 4.89
CA PHE A 75 -11.53 3.57 3.74
C PHE A 75 -11.49 2.04 3.67
N CYS A 76 -10.32 1.43 3.82
CA CYS A 76 -10.19 -0.03 3.82
C CYS A 76 -11.01 -0.67 4.94
N VAL A 77 -10.96 -0.15 6.17
CA VAL A 77 -11.76 -0.68 7.28
C VAL A 77 -13.26 -0.52 7.02
N MET A 78 -13.69 0.59 6.41
CA MET A 78 -15.10 0.82 6.06
C MET A 78 -15.61 -0.11 4.96
N VAL A 79 -14.81 -0.35 3.91
CA VAL A 79 -15.18 -1.19 2.76
C VAL A 79 -15.14 -2.67 3.11
N TYR A 80 -14.10 -3.13 3.79
CA TYR A 80 -13.90 -4.54 4.13
C TYR A 80 -14.61 -4.93 5.44
N ARG A 81 -15.91 -4.65 5.51
CA ARG A 81 -16.80 -5.17 6.56
C ARG A 81 -17.09 -6.67 6.36
N LYS A 82 -17.61 -7.32 7.42
CA LYS A 82 -17.97 -8.75 7.44
C LYS A 82 -18.69 -9.22 6.17
N LYS A 83 -19.74 -8.52 5.73
CA LYS A 83 -20.50 -8.86 4.51
C LYS A 83 -19.63 -8.93 3.25
N LYS A 84 -18.74 -7.95 3.05
CA LYS A 84 -17.83 -7.93 1.90
C LYS A 84 -16.82 -9.07 1.99
N ILE A 85 -16.27 -9.32 3.18
CA ILE A 85 -15.32 -10.41 3.42
C ILE A 85 -15.93 -11.77 3.12
N GLU A 86 -17.16 -12.03 3.59
CA GLU A 86 -17.87 -13.28 3.28
C GLU A 86 -18.10 -13.46 1.78
N GLY A 87 -18.45 -12.38 1.07
CA GLY A 87 -18.54 -12.38 -0.38
C GLY A 87 -17.21 -12.69 -1.07
N LEU A 88 -16.10 -12.12 -0.58
CA LEU A 88 -14.76 -12.40 -1.09
C LEU A 88 -14.34 -13.86 -0.82
N MET A 89 -14.69 -14.40 0.35
CA MET A 89 -14.42 -15.79 0.69
C MET A 89 -15.13 -16.74 -0.28
N LYS A 90 -16.43 -16.53 -0.54
CA LYS A 90 -17.18 -17.33 -1.52
C LYS A 90 -16.62 -17.19 -2.94
N LYS A 91 -16.22 -15.97 -3.33
CA LYS A 91 -15.72 -15.68 -4.67
C LYS A 91 -14.35 -16.30 -4.97
N TYR A 92 -13.44 -16.32 -3.99
CA TYR A 92 -12.05 -16.74 -4.20
C TYR A 92 -11.72 -18.11 -3.59
N GLN A 93 -12.65 -18.76 -2.90
CA GLN A 93 -12.51 -20.15 -2.47
C GLN A 93 -12.34 -21.07 -3.70
N GLY A 94 -11.25 -21.85 -3.72
CA GLY A 94 -10.94 -22.74 -4.84
C GLY A 94 -10.46 -22.05 -6.13
N CYS A 95 -10.25 -20.73 -6.14
CA CYS A 95 -9.84 -20.00 -7.33
C CYS A 95 -8.46 -20.45 -7.84
N VAL A 96 -8.30 -20.62 -9.15
CA VAL A 96 -7.03 -21.02 -9.81
C VAL A 96 -5.90 -20.04 -9.50
N ARG A 97 -6.19 -18.74 -9.35
CA ARG A 97 -5.19 -17.73 -8.93
C ARG A 97 -4.52 -18.07 -7.60
N ASN A 98 -5.19 -18.81 -6.71
CA ASN A 98 -4.61 -19.23 -5.44
C ASN A 98 -3.45 -20.22 -5.61
N LYS A 99 -3.44 -21.00 -6.70
CA LYS A 99 -2.35 -21.90 -7.05
C LYS A 99 -1.19 -21.16 -7.72
N LEU A 100 -1.50 -20.13 -8.50
CA LEU A 100 -0.51 -19.36 -9.27
C LEU A 100 0.29 -18.40 -8.38
N ILE A 101 -0.38 -17.68 -7.49
CA ILE A 101 0.27 -16.68 -6.64
C ILE A 101 0.52 -17.31 -5.28
N ALA A 102 1.78 -17.59 -4.96
CA ALA A 102 2.15 -18.08 -3.64
C ALA A 102 2.06 -16.97 -2.58
N ASN A 103 1.85 -17.34 -1.32
CA ASN A 103 1.75 -16.38 -0.22
C ASN A 103 3.02 -15.52 -0.09
N TRP A 104 4.20 -16.12 -0.23
CA TRP A 104 5.48 -15.42 -0.15
C TRP A 104 5.62 -14.33 -1.22
N MET A 105 5.06 -14.52 -2.42
CA MET A 105 5.10 -13.53 -3.49
C MET A 105 4.37 -12.24 -3.10
N ILE A 106 3.27 -12.35 -2.32
CA ILE A 106 2.53 -11.19 -1.79
C ILE A 106 3.38 -10.46 -0.75
N TRP A 107 4.11 -11.20 0.10
CA TRP A 107 5.02 -10.61 1.09
C TRP A 107 6.23 -9.91 0.48
N CYS A 108 6.64 -10.29 -0.73
CA CYS A 108 7.72 -9.61 -1.44
C CYS A 108 7.30 -8.28 -2.09
N ILE A 109 5.99 -7.98 -2.21
CA ILE A 109 5.52 -6.74 -2.86
C ILE A 109 6.18 -5.48 -2.29
N PRO A 110 6.19 -5.25 -0.96
CA PRO A 110 6.86 -4.06 -0.40
C PRO A 110 8.37 -4.03 -0.67
N ILE A 111 9.03 -5.20 -0.73
CA ILE A 111 10.47 -5.28 -1.03
C ILE A 111 10.73 -4.83 -2.47
N TYR A 112 9.91 -5.30 -3.42
CA TYR A 112 10.01 -4.87 -4.82
C TYR A 112 9.73 -3.38 -4.97
N GLU A 113 8.74 -2.84 -4.27
CA GLU A 113 8.46 -1.40 -4.27
C GLU A 113 9.60 -0.57 -3.67
N MET A 114 10.23 -1.04 -2.58
CA MET A 114 11.41 -0.36 -2.03
C MET A 114 12.59 -0.35 -3.02
N ILE A 115 12.88 -1.49 -3.66
CA ILE A 115 13.95 -1.57 -4.67
C ILE A 115 13.65 -0.60 -5.82
N LEU A 116 12.41 -0.59 -6.31
CA LEU A 116 11.99 0.34 -7.36
C LEU A 116 12.13 1.80 -6.92
N GLY A 117 11.74 2.12 -5.68
CA GLY A 117 11.89 3.46 -5.11
C GLY A 117 13.34 3.91 -5.03
N VAL A 118 14.25 3.04 -4.62
CA VAL A 118 15.69 3.32 -4.59
C VAL A 118 16.23 3.58 -6.00
N LEU A 119 15.82 2.76 -6.98
CA LEU A 119 16.22 2.95 -8.37
C LEU A 119 15.72 4.30 -8.91
N ILE A 120 14.44 4.63 -8.71
CA ILE A 120 13.87 5.91 -9.12
C ILE A 120 14.63 7.06 -8.46
N TYR A 121 14.87 6.99 -7.15
CA TYR A 121 15.60 8.01 -6.42
C TYR A 121 17.02 8.21 -6.95
N HIS A 122 17.72 7.12 -7.27
CA HIS A 122 19.04 7.17 -7.89
C HIS A 122 19.02 7.88 -9.26
N PHE A 123 18.01 7.60 -10.09
CA PHE A 123 17.82 8.28 -11.38
C PHE A 123 17.32 9.73 -11.26
N LEU A 124 16.73 10.12 -10.13
CA LEU A 124 16.30 11.50 -9.89
C LEU A 124 17.46 12.37 -9.39
N ILE A 125 18.45 11.79 -8.70
CA ILE A 125 19.61 12.54 -8.19
C ILE A 125 20.68 12.74 -9.26
N ASN A 126 20.99 11.68 -10.01
CA ASN A 126 21.95 11.73 -11.13
C ASN A 126 21.37 12.42 -12.35
#